data_AF-A0A2S2R7H7-F1
#
_entry.id   AF-A0A2S2R7H7-F1
#
_cell.length_a   1.000
_cell.length_b   1.000
_cell.length_c   1.000
_cell.angle_alpha   90.00
_cell.angle_beta   90.00
_cell.angle_gamma   90.00
#
_symmetry.space_group_name_H-M   'P 1'
#
loop_
_entity.id
_entity.type
_entity.pdbx_description
1 polymer ?
#
loop_
_entity_poly.entity_id
_entity_poly.type
_entity_poly.pdbx_seq_one_letter_code
_entity_poly.pdbx_strand_id
1 'polypeptide(L)'
;MLDRLLGQLRQVVEFACWGRPLGSTILWEQHLNTINRIHEIADRIEIRPPSDNKEPQFEQLPEECVREVLLRLADHQDLERSAHAWGVMARLVDELRIWRELCQFHFSPRQIQSVIDNSPNTSEDWQLIYHKLRKCYGLREEYAEMIQLCRNCRCLFWHSIGHPCIADTDPNFMEKLEDVDKSSLYVPIPPQAFLKFFSL
;
A
#
# COMPACT_ATOMS: atom_id res chain seq x y z
N MET A 1 10.98 18.31 -6.35
CA MET A 1 11.51 16.95 -6.04
C MET A 1 12.10 16.30 -7.29
N LEU A 2 11.37 16.31 -8.41
CA LEU A 2 11.85 15.83 -9.72
C LEU A 2 13.15 16.51 -10.17
N ASP A 3 13.22 17.85 -10.18
CA ASP A 3 14.42 18.58 -10.62
C ASP A 3 15.66 18.27 -9.79
N ARG A 4 15.46 18.01 -8.49
CA ARG A 4 16.54 17.58 -7.59
C ARG A 4 17.03 16.18 -7.96
N LEU A 5 16.13 15.24 -8.23
CA LEU A 5 16.48 13.88 -8.64
C LEU A 5 17.18 13.88 -10.01
N LEU A 6 16.68 14.67 -10.95
CA LEU A 6 17.29 14.86 -12.27
C LEU A 6 18.69 15.48 -12.16
N GLY A 7 18.86 16.50 -11.32
CA GLY A 7 20.17 17.09 -11.02
C GLY A 7 21.15 16.09 -10.39
N GLN A 8 20.67 15.25 -9.47
CA GLN A 8 21.49 14.17 -8.89
C GLN A 8 21.90 13.11 -9.93
N LEU A 9 20.97 12.72 -10.81
CA LEU A 9 21.24 11.77 -11.88
C LEU A 9 22.34 12.30 -12.82
N ARG A 10 22.29 13.58 -13.16
CA ARG A 10 23.30 14.25 -13.99
C ARG A 10 24.67 14.28 -13.32
N GLN A 11 24.72 14.60 -12.03
CA GLN A 11 25.98 14.52 -11.28
C GLN A 11 26.57 13.11 -11.28
N VAL A 12 25.75 12.07 -11.09
CA VAL A 12 26.24 10.69 -11.12
C VAL A 12 26.82 10.36 -12.50
N VAL A 13 26.15 10.75 -13.59
CA VAL A 13 26.63 10.51 -14.96
C VAL A 13 27.93 11.28 -15.26
N GLU A 14 28.06 12.52 -14.79
CA GLU A 14 29.25 13.36 -15.04
C GLU A 14 30.45 12.99 -14.15
N PHE A 15 30.21 12.57 -12.90
CA PHE A 15 31.27 12.35 -11.91
C PHE A 15 31.58 10.88 -11.61
N ALA A 16 30.69 9.92 -11.88
CA ALA A 16 30.96 8.49 -11.63
C ALA A 16 31.79 7.84 -12.75
N CYS A 17 32.02 8.54 -13.86
CA CYS A 17 32.76 8.04 -15.02
C CYS A 17 34.05 8.86 -15.25
N TRP A 18 34.99 8.80 -14.30
CA TRP A 18 36.36 9.27 -14.58
C TRP A 18 37.04 8.30 -15.56
N GLY A 19 36.89 8.56 -16.87
CA GLY A 19 37.46 7.74 -17.95
C GLY A 19 36.43 7.29 -18.99
N ARG A 20 36.74 6.24 -19.75
CA ARG A 20 35.75 5.62 -20.66
C ARG A 20 34.66 4.93 -19.82
N PRO A 21 33.37 5.03 -20.21
CA PRO A 21 32.30 4.33 -19.51
C PRO A 21 32.64 2.84 -19.43
N LEU A 22 32.54 2.26 -18.23
CA LEU A 22 32.72 0.82 -18.03
C LEU A 22 31.54 0.09 -18.67
N GLY A 23 31.76 -0.51 -19.83
CA GLY A 23 30.75 -1.27 -20.56
C GLY A 23 30.60 -0.85 -22.02
N SER A 24 29.45 -1.21 -22.61
CA SER A 24 29.14 -0.89 -24.01
C SER A 24 28.92 0.62 -24.18
N THR A 25 29.70 1.24 -25.07
CA THR A 25 29.54 2.67 -25.43
C THR A 25 28.16 2.95 -26.02
N ILE A 26 27.62 2.00 -26.79
CA ILE A 26 26.29 2.10 -27.39
C ILE A 26 25.21 2.13 -26.30
N LEU A 27 25.34 1.29 -25.28
CA LEU A 27 24.40 1.27 -24.15
C LEU A 27 24.48 2.58 -23.37
N TRP A 28 25.68 3.12 -23.18
CA TRP A 28 25.89 4.42 -22.53
C TRP A 28 25.24 5.57 -23.30
N GLU A 29 25.41 5.63 -24.61
CA GLU A 29 24.74 6.62 -25.48
C GLU A 29 23.20 6.48 -25.41
N GLN A 30 22.68 5.26 -25.38
CA GLN A 30 21.24 5.02 -25.19
C GLN A 30 20.73 5.55 -23.84
N HIS A 31 21.50 5.36 -22.76
CA HIS A 31 21.16 5.91 -21.45
C HIS A 31 21.18 7.44 -21.46
N LEU A 32 22.22 8.06 -22.02
CA LEU A 32 22.29 9.52 -22.16
C LEU A 32 21.11 10.09 -22.95
N ASN A 33 20.75 9.46 -24.07
CA ASN A 33 19.59 9.85 -24.86
C ASN A 33 18.27 9.73 -24.08
N THR A 34 18.15 8.68 -23.27
CA THR A 34 16.98 8.49 -22.39
C THR A 34 16.90 9.57 -21.33
N ILE A 35 18.03 9.92 -20.70
CA ILE A 35 18.11 10.97 -19.68
C ILE A 35 17.74 12.33 -20.27
N ASN A 36 18.29 12.68 -21.44
CA ASN A 36 17.98 13.92 -22.13
C ASN A 36 16.49 13.99 -22.48
N ARG A 37 15.92 12.90 -22.97
CA ARG A 37 14.48 12.83 -23.25
C ARG A 37 13.63 13.04 -21.99
N ILE A 38 14.02 12.45 -20.85
CA ILE A 38 13.32 12.65 -19.58
C ILE A 38 13.38 14.13 -19.16
N HIS A 39 14.55 14.76 -19.29
CA HIS A 39 14.71 16.20 -19.04
C HIS A 39 13.82 17.05 -19.93
N GLU A 40 13.83 16.81 -21.25
CA GLU A 40 12.99 17.55 -22.18
C GLU A 40 11.50 17.41 -21.87
N ILE A 41 11.06 16.23 -21.41
CA ILE A 41 9.68 16.02 -20.99
C ILE A 41 9.41 16.81 -19.71
N ALA A 42 10.30 16.71 -18.70
CA ALA A 42 10.16 17.38 -17.43
C ALA A 42 10.08 18.91 -17.57
N ASP A 43 10.94 19.49 -18.40
CA ASP A 43 10.97 20.94 -18.67
C ASP A 43 9.69 21.44 -19.36
N ARG A 44 8.96 20.55 -20.04
CA ARG A 44 7.67 20.87 -20.70
C ARG A 44 6.46 20.69 -19.80
N ILE A 45 6.62 20.16 -18.58
CA ILE A 45 5.50 19.98 -17.65
C ILE A 45 5.12 21.33 -17.05
N GLU A 46 3.98 21.87 -17.48
CA GLU A 46 3.35 23.03 -16.86
C GLU A 46 2.20 22.59 -15.95
N ILE A 47 2.34 22.76 -14.64
CA ILE A 47 1.23 22.56 -13.69
C ILE A 47 0.34 23.80 -13.74
N ARG A 48 -0.79 23.69 -14.45
CA ARG A 48 -1.78 24.76 -14.55
C ARG A 48 -2.78 24.64 -13.40
N PRO A 49 -3.13 25.74 -12.71
CA PRO A 49 -4.20 25.70 -11.73
C PRO A 49 -5.52 25.35 -12.42
N PRO A 50 -6.47 24.71 -11.71
CA PRO A 50 -7.82 24.52 -12.22
C PRO A 50 -8.41 25.88 -12.62
N SER A 51 -9.09 25.95 -13.77
CA SER A 51 -9.82 27.17 -14.15
C SER A 51 -10.89 27.51 -13.12
N ASP A 52 -11.11 28.81 -12.85
CA ASP A 52 -12.20 29.27 -11.98
C ASP A 52 -13.53 28.59 -12.39
N ASN A 53 -14.15 27.89 -11.43
CA ASN A 53 -15.42 27.14 -11.50
C ASN A 53 -15.41 25.65 -11.91
N LYS A 54 -14.27 24.94 -11.95
CA LYS A 54 -14.30 23.47 -12.02
C LYS A 54 -13.32 22.84 -11.04
N GLU A 55 -13.85 22.14 -10.04
CA GLU A 55 -13.04 21.25 -9.21
C GLU A 55 -12.45 20.13 -10.09
N PRO A 56 -11.18 19.77 -9.89
CA PRO A 56 -10.55 18.69 -10.65
C PRO A 56 -11.29 17.38 -10.37
N GLN A 57 -11.66 16.68 -11.45
CA GLN A 57 -12.36 15.41 -11.38
C GLN A 57 -11.37 14.24 -11.42
N PHE A 58 -11.75 13.11 -10.83
CA PHE A 58 -10.90 11.92 -10.78
C PHE A 58 -10.57 11.40 -12.18
N GLU A 59 -11.51 11.53 -13.13
CA GLU A 59 -11.40 11.13 -14.53
C GLU A 59 -10.39 11.95 -15.32
N GLN A 60 -9.93 13.08 -14.76
CA GLN A 60 -8.90 13.94 -15.37
C GLN A 60 -7.48 13.50 -14.97
N LEU A 61 -7.35 12.53 -14.07
CA LEU A 61 -6.04 12.01 -13.67
C LEU A 61 -5.39 11.21 -14.81
N PRO A 62 -4.07 11.32 -15.00
CA PRO A 62 -3.32 10.41 -15.87
C PRO A 62 -3.53 8.95 -15.45
N GLU A 63 -3.52 8.04 -16.42
CA GLU A 63 -3.72 6.60 -16.16
C GLU A 63 -2.67 6.04 -15.19
N GLU A 64 -1.46 6.61 -15.17
CA GLU A 64 -0.39 6.30 -14.23
C GLU A 64 -0.79 6.59 -12.79
N CYS A 65 -1.43 7.73 -12.53
CA CYS A 65 -1.93 8.08 -11.21
C CYS A 65 -3.10 7.18 -10.81
N VAL A 66 -4.02 6.91 -11.72
CA VAL A 66 -5.16 6.01 -11.48
C VAL A 66 -4.66 4.59 -11.17
N ARG A 67 -3.64 4.11 -11.89
CA ARG A 67 -3.00 2.82 -11.64
C ARG A 67 -2.40 2.75 -10.25
N GLU A 68 -1.70 3.80 -9.81
CA GLU A 68 -1.14 3.85 -8.46
C GLU A 68 -2.23 3.88 -7.38
N VAL A 69 -3.41 4.45 -7.66
CA VAL A 69 -4.59 4.33 -6.76
C VAL A 69 -5.07 2.88 -6.69
N LEU A 70 -5.26 2.21 -7.83
CA LEU A 70 -5.68 0.81 -7.89
C LEU A 70 -4.69 -0.13 -7.17
N LEU A 71 -3.39 0.13 -7.28
CA LEU A 71 -2.33 -0.62 -6.60
C LEU A 71 -2.37 -0.53 -5.06
N ARG A 72 -3.15 0.41 -4.49
CA ARG A 72 -3.35 0.51 -3.04
C ARG A 72 -4.62 -0.17 -2.55
N LEU A 73 -5.45 -0.70 -3.45
CA LEU A 73 -6.63 -1.45 -3.05
C LEU A 73 -6.20 -2.85 -2.56
N ALA A 74 -6.54 -3.12 -1.31
CA ALA A 74 -6.23 -4.38 -0.63
C ALA A 74 -7.33 -5.44 -0.79
N ASP A 75 -8.46 -5.12 -1.44
CA ASP A 75 -9.51 -6.10 -1.70
C ASP A 75 -9.76 -6.23 -3.21
N HIS A 76 -9.73 -7.47 -3.69
CA HIS A 76 -10.13 -7.81 -5.07
C HIS A 76 -11.54 -7.33 -5.43
N GLN A 77 -12.49 -7.29 -4.48
CA GLN A 77 -13.83 -6.80 -4.79
C GLN A 77 -13.83 -5.32 -5.14
N ASP A 78 -12.95 -4.53 -4.51
CA ASP A 78 -12.83 -3.11 -4.80
C ASP A 78 -12.19 -2.88 -6.17
N LEU A 79 -11.22 -3.74 -6.56
CA LEU A 79 -10.67 -3.74 -7.93
C LEU A 79 -11.76 -4.06 -8.96
N GLU A 80 -12.53 -5.13 -8.75
CA GLU A 80 -13.61 -5.52 -9.64
C GLU A 80 -14.66 -4.41 -9.74
N ARG A 81 -15.10 -3.83 -8.62
CA ARG A 81 -16.08 -2.73 -8.62
C ARG A 81 -15.53 -1.48 -9.30
N SER A 82 -14.25 -1.17 -9.13
CA SER A 82 -13.57 -0.07 -9.82
C SER A 82 -13.57 -0.26 -11.33
N ALA A 83 -13.31 -1.49 -11.81
CA ALA A 83 -13.41 -1.83 -13.22
C ALA A 83 -14.82 -1.63 -13.78
N HIS A 84 -15.87 -1.97 -13.02
CA HIS A 84 -17.25 -1.73 -13.43
C HIS A 84 -17.65 -0.25 -13.41
N ALA A 85 -17.01 0.55 -12.56
CA ALA A 85 -17.34 1.97 -12.41
C ALA A 85 -16.81 2.82 -13.58
N TRP A 86 -15.61 2.51 -14.11
CA TRP A 86 -14.96 3.34 -15.11
C TRP A 86 -14.09 2.54 -16.09
N GLY A 87 -14.27 2.79 -17.40
CA GLY A 87 -13.57 2.04 -18.45
C GLY A 87 -12.05 2.16 -18.46
N VAL A 88 -11.47 3.25 -17.92
CA VAL A 88 -10.01 3.34 -17.72
C VAL A 88 -9.57 2.38 -16.62
N MET A 89 -10.27 2.36 -15.48
CA MET A 89 -10.00 1.39 -14.41
C MET A 89 -10.19 -0.05 -14.89
N ALA A 90 -11.18 -0.33 -15.75
CA ALA A 90 -11.35 -1.66 -16.33
C ALA A 90 -10.09 -2.14 -17.06
N ARG A 91 -9.57 -1.32 -17.98
CA ARG A 91 -8.33 -1.64 -18.71
C ARG A 91 -7.13 -1.78 -17.79
N LEU A 92 -7.04 -0.97 -16.74
CA LEU A 92 -5.93 -1.01 -15.79
C LEU A 92 -5.98 -2.24 -14.89
N VAL A 93 -7.17 -2.67 -14.45
CA VAL A 93 -7.35 -3.88 -13.62
C VAL A 93 -6.94 -5.15 -14.36
N ASP A 94 -7.09 -5.18 -15.69
CA ASP A 94 -6.63 -6.30 -16.53
C ASP A 94 -5.09 -6.39 -16.64
N GLU A 95 -4.34 -5.39 -16.16
CA GLU A 95 -2.89 -5.44 -16.16
C GLU A 95 -2.35 -6.46 -15.15
N LEU A 96 -1.40 -7.28 -15.60
CA LEU A 96 -0.73 -8.29 -14.76
C LEU A 96 -0.13 -7.71 -13.47
N ARG A 97 0.35 -6.46 -13.53
CA ARG A 97 0.96 -5.78 -12.37
C ARG A 97 -0.03 -5.64 -11.22
N ILE A 98 -1.30 -5.29 -11.48
CA ILE A 98 -2.30 -5.05 -10.43
C ILE A 98 -2.49 -6.31 -9.59
N TRP A 99 -2.79 -7.43 -10.24
CA TRP A 99 -3.04 -8.70 -9.56
C TRP A 99 -1.77 -9.30 -8.94
N ARG A 100 -0.60 -9.07 -9.54
CA ARG A 100 0.67 -9.49 -8.97
C ARG A 100 0.97 -8.77 -7.65
N GLU A 101 0.80 -7.45 -7.61
CA GLU A 101 1.00 -6.67 -6.38
C GLU A 101 -0.02 -7.05 -5.31
N LEU A 102 -1.29 -7.29 -5.69
CA LEU A 102 -2.31 -7.80 -4.76
C LEU A 102 -1.92 -9.18 -4.18
N CYS A 103 -1.38 -10.08 -5.00
CA CYS A 103 -0.83 -11.34 -4.52
C CYS A 103 0.29 -11.11 -3.50
N GLN A 104 1.25 -10.23 -3.81
CA GLN A 104 2.39 -9.95 -2.95
C GLN A 104 2.00 -9.25 -1.64
N PHE A 105 0.90 -8.51 -1.64
CA PHE A 105 0.36 -7.87 -0.45
C PHE A 105 -0.20 -8.90 0.56
N HIS A 106 -0.96 -9.88 0.10
CA HIS A 106 -1.59 -10.88 0.98
C HIS A 106 -0.74 -12.12 1.26
N PHE A 107 0.14 -12.51 0.35
CA PHE A 107 0.81 -13.82 0.39
C PHE A 107 2.33 -13.69 0.39
N SER A 108 2.98 -14.56 1.15
CA SER A 108 4.43 -14.67 1.17
C SER A 108 4.96 -15.22 -0.17
N PRO A 109 6.22 -14.90 -0.55
CA PRO A 109 6.85 -15.44 -1.76
C PRO A 109 6.81 -16.97 -1.84
N ARG A 110 6.91 -17.66 -0.69
CA ARG A 110 6.84 -19.13 -0.61
C ARG A 110 5.45 -19.68 -0.98
N GLN A 111 4.39 -19.03 -0.52
CA GLN A 111 3.01 -19.40 -0.86
C GLN A 111 2.74 -19.19 -2.34
N ILE A 112 3.18 -18.04 -2.88
CA ILE A 112 3.06 -17.70 -4.30
C ILE A 112 3.77 -18.75 -5.16
N GLN A 113 5.04 -19.05 -4.85
CA GLN A 113 5.82 -20.04 -5.60
C GLN A 113 5.16 -21.42 -5.57
N SER A 114 4.65 -21.85 -4.41
CA SER A 114 3.97 -23.14 -4.27
C SER A 114 2.76 -23.27 -5.21
N VAL A 115 1.98 -22.21 -5.43
CA VAL A 115 0.84 -22.26 -6.36
C VAL A 115 1.29 -22.26 -7.82
N ILE A 116 2.33 -21.47 -8.16
CA ILE A 116 2.88 -21.39 -9.51
C ILE A 116 3.45 -22.76 -9.94
N ASP A 117 4.28 -23.39 -9.10
CA ASP A 117 4.92 -24.68 -9.40
C ASP A 117 3.89 -25.80 -9.61
N ASN A 118 2.78 -25.77 -8.85
CA ASN A 118 1.70 -26.74 -8.96
C ASN A 118 0.74 -26.47 -10.13
N SER A 119 0.87 -25.35 -10.84
CA SER A 119 0.00 -25.02 -11.96
C SER A 119 0.73 -24.31 -13.11
N PRO A 120 1.61 -25.04 -13.82
CA PRO A 120 2.47 -24.48 -14.87
C PRO A 120 1.69 -23.88 -16.06
N ASN A 121 0.46 -24.35 -16.34
CA ASN A 121 -0.39 -23.80 -17.40
C ASN A 121 -1.05 -22.46 -17.04
N THR A 122 -0.82 -21.93 -15.83
CA THR A 122 -1.43 -20.68 -15.34
C THR A 122 -0.39 -19.68 -14.84
N SER A 123 0.89 -19.87 -15.16
CA SER A 123 2.00 -19.07 -14.61
C SER A 123 1.94 -17.58 -14.95
N GLU A 124 1.13 -17.18 -15.93
CA GLU A 124 1.01 -15.78 -16.38
C GLU A 124 -0.30 -15.11 -15.98
N ASP A 125 -1.32 -15.87 -15.54
CA ASP A 125 -2.62 -15.32 -15.12
C ASP A 125 -2.63 -15.04 -13.61
N TRP A 126 -2.20 -13.82 -13.24
CA TRP A 126 -2.10 -13.39 -11.85
C TRP A 126 -3.46 -13.29 -11.14
N GLN A 127 -4.57 -13.08 -11.86
CA GLN A 127 -5.90 -13.07 -11.27
C GLN A 127 -6.31 -14.48 -10.86
N LEU A 128 -6.08 -15.47 -11.74
CA LEU A 128 -6.33 -16.87 -11.40
C LEU A 128 -5.40 -17.37 -10.28
N ILE A 129 -4.12 -16.98 -10.30
CA ILE A 129 -3.17 -17.25 -9.21
C ILE A 129 -3.68 -16.67 -7.89
N TYR A 130 -4.16 -15.41 -7.88
CA TYR A 130 -4.72 -14.78 -6.69
C TYR A 130 -5.89 -15.58 -6.09
N HIS A 131 -6.86 -16.00 -6.92
CA HIS A 131 -8.01 -16.76 -6.41
C HIS A 131 -7.62 -18.13 -5.86
N LYS A 132 -6.62 -18.80 -6.46
CA LYS A 132 -6.05 -20.04 -5.92
C LYS A 132 -5.37 -19.79 -4.58
N LEU A 133 -4.52 -18.77 -4.47
CA LEU A 133 -3.85 -18.40 -3.23
C LEU A 133 -4.85 -18.08 -2.11
N ARG A 134 -5.87 -17.29 -2.41
CA ARG A 134 -6.97 -16.96 -1.49
C ARG A 134 -7.66 -18.22 -0.98
N LYS A 135 -7.94 -19.18 -1.87
CA LYS A 135 -8.59 -20.44 -1.48
C LYS A 135 -7.70 -21.32 -0.61
N CYS A 136 -6.38 -21.33 -0.86
CA CYS A 136 -5.44 -22.18 -0.14
C CYS A 136 -5.01 -21.61 1.21
N TYR A 137 -4.84 -20.29 1.31
CA TYR A 137 -4.18 -19.66 2.46
C TYR A 137 -5.04 -18.61 3.19
N GLY A 138 -6.20 -18.23 2.65
CA GLY A 138 -6.98 -17.10 3.16
C GLY A 138 -6.31 -15.75 2.84
N LEU A 139 -6.97 -14.65 3.18
CA LEU A 139 -6.40 -13.31 2.98
C LEU A 139 -5.69 -12.85 4.25
N ARG A 140 -4.65 -12.02 4.07
CA ARG A 140 -4.08 -11.24 5.17
C ARG A 140 -5.13 -10.30 5.74
N GLU A 141 -5.32 -10.35 7.06
CA GLU A 141 -6.16 -9.41 7.78
C GLU A 141 -5.32 -8.18 8.17
N GLU A 142 -5.68 -7.01 7.64
CA GLU A 142 -5.16 -5.73 8.13
C GLU A 142 -6.29 -4.97 8.82
N TYR A 143 -6.05 -4.61 10.08
CA TYR A 143 -6.93 -3.77 10.86
C TYR A 143 -6.24 -2.44 11.10
N ALA A 144 -6.95 -1.33 10.85
CA ALA A 144 -6.39 0.01 11.05
C ALA A 144 -5.94 0.23 12.51
N GLU A 145 -6.70 -0.28 13.46
CA GLU A 145 -6.35 -0.28 14.88
C GLU A 145 -7.03 -1.46 15.59
N MET A 146 -6.38 -2.00 16.63
CA MET A 146 -6.99 -2.97 17.53
C MET A 146 -7.57 -2.25 18.74
N ILE A 147 -8.82 -2.55 19.07
CA ILE A 147 -9.46 -2.07 20.30
C ILE A 147 -8.81 -2.78 21.49
N GLN A 148 -8.64 -2.08 22.61
CA GLN A 148 -8.15 -2.66 23.86
C GLN A 148 -9.30 -2.87 24.84
N LEU A 149 -9.29 -4.01 25.55
CA LEU A 149 -10.16 -4.29 26.67
C LEU A 149 -9.41 -4.01 27.97
N CYS A 150 -9.93 -3.12 28.80
CA CYS A 150 -9.42 -2.95 30.14
C CYS A 150 -9.91 -4.07 31.07
N ARG A 151 -8.98 -4.76 31.73
CA ARG A 151 -9.32 -5.82 32.69
C ARG A 151 -10.00 -5.31 33.96
N ASN A 152 -9.82 -4.03 34.29
CA ASN A 152 -10.37 -3.43 35.50
C ASN A 152 -11.83 -3.00 35.34
N CYS A 153 -12.11 -2.09 34.41
CA CYS A 153 -13.47 -1.55 34.21
C CYS A 153 -14.27 -2.25 33.10
N ARG A 154 -13.65 -3.19 32.37
CA ARG A 154 -14.24 -3.89 31.21
C ARG A 154 -14.68 -2.99 30.05
N CYS A 155 -14.15 -1.77 29.97
CA CYS A 155 -14.36 -0.89 28.82
C CYS A 155 -13.52 -1.34 27.62
N LEU A 156 -14.10 -1.19 26.43
CA LEU A 156 -13.43 -1.32 25.15
C LEU A 156 -13.10 0.08 24.62
N PHE A 157 -11.86 0.31 24.21
CA PHE A 157 -11.38 1.63 23.78
C PHE A 157 -10.29 1.55 22.71
N TRP A 158 -10.11 2.64 21.96
CA TRP A 158 -9.02 2.81 21.01
C TRP A 158 -7.80 3.36 21.75
N HIS A 159 -6.65 2.71 21.57
CA HIS A 159 -5.43 3.12 22.28
C HIS A 159 -5.02 4.55 21.90
N SER A 160 -5.22 4.92 20.63
CA SER A 160 -4.93 6.25 20.09
C SER A 160 -5.79 7.38 20.69
N ILE A 161 -7.02 7.07 21.11
CA ILE A 161 -7.98 8.05 21.65
C ILE A 161 -7.90 8.12 23.19
N GLY A 162 -7.30 7.10 23.82
CA GLY A 162 -7.17 7.01 25.26
C GLY A 162 -8.32 6.23 25.92
N HIS A 163 -8.08 5.84 27.17
CA HIS A 163 -8.97 4.97 27.93
C HIS A 163 -9.99 5.81 28.73
N PRO A 164 -11.32 5.62 28.57
CA PRO A 164 -12.33 6.46 29.22
C PRO A 164 -12.67 6.01 30.65
N CYS A 165 -11.74 5.41 31.39
CA CYS A 165 -12.06 4.82 32.68
C CYS A 165 -12.06 5.85 33.82
N ILE A 166 -13.03 5.69 34.73
CA ILE A 166 -13.14 6.43 36.00
C ILE A 166 -11.88 6.26 36.87
N ALA A 167 -11.09 5.21 36.62
CA ALA A 167 -9.80 4.95 37.26
C ALA A 167 -8.76 6.06 37.06
N ASP A 168 -8.77 6.76 35.92
CA ASP A 168 -7.82 7.85 35.66
C ASP A 168 -8.25 9.15 36.39
N THR A 169 -9.44 9.17 36.98
CA THR A 169 -9.95 10.28 37.81
C THR A 169 -9.91 10.03 39.32
N ASP A 170 -9.61 8.82 39.79
CA ASP A 170 -9.54 8.48 41.21
C ASP A 170 -8.08 8.33 41.69
N PRO A 171 -7.58 9.24 42.56
CA PRO A 171 -6.20 9.17 43.08
C PRO A 171 -5.86 7.85 43.78
N ASN A 172 -6.83 7.22 44.47
CA ASN A 172 -6.62 5.94 45.16
C ASN A 172 -6.42 4.77 44.17
N PHE A 173 -6.85 4.95 42.92
CA PHE A 173 -6.72 3.94 41.88
C PHE A 173 -5.40 4.10 41.11
N MET A 174 -4.95 5.34 40.86
CA MET A 174 -3.62 5.60 40.30
C MET A 174 -2.49 5.04 41.18
N GLU A 175 -2.59 5.21 42.50
CA GLU A 175 -1.58 4.71 43.46
C GLU A 175 -1.49 3.17 43.44
N LYS A 176 -2.60 2.47 43.19
CA LYS A 176 -2.63 1.00 43.01
C LYS A 176 -2.10 0.52 41.66
N LEU A 177 -1.97 1.42 40.68
CA LEU A 177 -1.50 1.15 39.33
C LEU A 177 -0.01 1.46 39.13
N GLU A 178 0.64 2.16 40.06
CA GLU A 178 2.07 2.50 39.95
C GLU A 178 2.96 1.25 39.96
N ASP A 179 2.58 0.23 40.74
CA ASP A 179 3.31 -1.04 40.86
C ASP A 179 2.87 -2.11 39.83
N VAL A 180 1.82 -1.84 39.04
CA VAL A 180 1.31 -2.79 38.05
C VAL A 180 1.86 -2.44 36.68
N ASP A 181 2.46 -3.43 36.01
CA ASP A 181 2.88 -3.28 34.61
C ASP A 181 1.67 -2.85 33.77
N LYS A 182 1.68 -1.61 33.27
CA LYS A 182 0.59 -1.03 32.49
C LYS A 182 0.26 -1.85 31.24
N SER A 183 1.22 -2.62 30.72
CA SER A 183 1.01 -3.53 29.60
C SER A 183 0.09 -4.72 29.94
N SER A 184 -0.05 -5.06 31.23
CA SER A 184 -0.88 -6.17 31.71
C SER A 184 -2.36 -5.80 31.94
N LEU A 185 -2.66 -4.49 31.97
CA LEU A 185 -4.00 -3.96 32.25
C LEU A 185 -4.93 -3.99 31.04
N TYR A 186 -4.34 -3.87 29.85
CA TYR A 186 -5.05 -3.72 28.59
C TYR A 186 -4.76 -4.92 27.68
N VAL A 187 -5.83 -5.58 27.23
CA VAL A 187 -5.73 -6.73 26.32
C VAL A 187 -6.17 -6.29 24.94
N PRO A 188 -5.33 -6.44 23.89
CA PRO A 188 -5.77 -6.16 22.52
C PRO A 188 -6.85 -7.17 22.11
N ILE A 189 -7.93 -6.66 21.53
CA ILE A 189 -9.06 -7.44 21.03
C ILE A 189 -9.08 -7.34 19.50
N PRO A 190 -8.76 -8.44 18.78
CA PRO A 190 -8.95 -8.50 17.34
C PRO A 190 -10.42 -8.30 16.96
N PRO A 191 -10.75 -7.70 15.80
CA PRO A 191 -12.14 -7.49 15.38
C PRO A 191 -12.98 -8.78 15.35
N GLN A 192 -12.42 -9.92 14.97
CA GLN A 192 -13.12 -11.20 15.07
C GLN A 192 -13.52 -11.56 16.52
N ALA A 193 -12.66 -11.28 17.49
CA ALA A 193 -12.95 -11.52 18.91
C ALA A 193 -13.97 -10.51 19.44
N PHE A 194 -13.91 -9.25 18.98
CA PHE A 194 -14.90 -8.23 19.30
C PHE A 194 -16.31 -8.63 18.84
N LEU A 195 -16.44 -9.13 17.60
CA LEU A 195 -17.74 -9.56 17.06
C LEU A 195 -18.37 -10.69 17.89
N LYS A 196 -17.55 -11.57 18.50
CA LYS A 196 -18.04 -12.64 19.38
C LYS A 196 -18.71 -12.12 20.65
N PHE A 197 -18.45 -10.89 21.08
CA PHE A 197 -19.11 -10.31 22.25
C PHE A 197 -20.60 -9.99 22.00
N PHE A 198 -21.02 -9.88 20.73
CA PHE A 198 -22.38 -9.49 20.36
C PHE A 198 -23.19 -10.60 19.69
N SER A 199 -22.55 -11.72 19.35
CA SER A 199 -23.24 -12.92 18.90
C SER A 199 -23.85 -13.64 20.11
N LEU A 200 -25.15 -13.41 20.35
CA LEU A 200 -26.01 -14.17 21.26
C LEU A 200 -26.36 -15.55 20.68
#